data_AF-A0A499VGH2-F1
#
_entry.id   AF-A0A499VGH2-F1
#
_cell.length_a   1.000
_cell.length_b   1.000
_cell.length_c   1.000
_cell.angle_alpha   90.00
_cell.angle_beta   90.00
_cell.angle_gamma   90.00
#
_symmetry.space_group_name_H-M   'P 1'
#
loop_
_entity.id
_entity.type
_entity.pdbx_description
1 polymer ?
#
loop_
_entity_poly.entity_id
_entity_poly.type
_entity_poly.pdbx_seq_one_letter_code
_entity_poly.pdbx_strand_id
1 'polypeptide(L)' 'MAGFDDLPFAIDAVPALTTVRLPLTEAGARAGRIAMGREEPPPGGIATVRGELMVRGSTGAPRG' A
#
# COMPACT_ATOMS: atom_id res chain seq x y z
N MET A 1 7.72 6.72 13.70
CA MET A 1 7.81 5.51 12.87
C MET A 1 6.67 5.48 11.86
N ALA A 2 6.96 5.12 10.61
CA ALA A 2 5.96 4.81 9.59
C ALA A 2 6.05 3.31 9.21
N GLY A 3 4.93 2.72 8.79
CA GLY A 3 4.80 1.34 8.32
C GLY A 3 4.33 1.23 6.88
N PHE A 4 3.90 0.02 6.49
CA PHE A 4 3.41 -0.31 5.15
C PHE A 4 2.16 -1.21 5.21
N ASP A 5 1.49 -1.42 4.08
CA ASP A 5 0.26 -2.20 3.85
C ASP A 5 -1.06 -1.63 4.41
N ASP A 6 -1.05 -0.95 5.55
CA ASP A 6 -2.27 -0.45 6.23
C ASP A 6 -3.26 -1.56 6.64
N LEU A 7 -2.73 -2.63 7.23
CA LEU A 7 -3.55 -3.70 7.81
C LEU A 7 -4.39 -3.19 9.00
N PRO A 8 -5.54 -3.84 9.32
CA PRO A 8 -6.46 -3.35 10.34
C PRO A 8 -5.82 -3.00 11.70
N PHE A 9 -4.84 -3.79 12.16
CA PHE A 9 -4.16 -3.55 13.44
C PHE A 9 -3.35 -2.24 13.49
N ALA A 10 -3.06 -1.62 12.33
CA ALA A 10 -2.35 -0.34 12.29
C ALA A 10 -3.13 0.78 13.00
N ILE A 11 -4.46 0.63 13.10
CA ILE A 11 -5.34 1.54 13.83
C ILE A 11 -5.22 1.32 15.34
N ASP A 12 -5.09 0.06 15.77
CA ASP A 12 -5.12 -0.35 17.19
C ASP A 12 -3.75 -0.23 17.89
N ALA A 13 -2.67 -0.01 17.13
CA ALA A 13 -1.36 0.28 17.68
C ALA A 13 -1.38 1.57 18.54
N VAL A 14 -0.49 1.66 19.53
CA VAL A 14 -0.39 2.85 20.40
C VAL A 14 1.04 3.41 20.36
N PRO A 15 1.26 4.60 19.76
CA PRO A 15 0.29 5.39 18.99
C PRO A 15 -0.12 4.72 17.67
N ALA A 16 -1.30 5.07 17.15
CA ALA A 16 -1.80 4.52 15.88
C ALA A 16 -0.79 4.76 14.75
N LEU A 17 -0.55 3.72 13.94
CA LEU A 17 0.58 3.65 13.02
C LEU A 17 0.32 4.41 11.72
N THR A 18 1.12 5.43 11.42
CA THR A 18 1.23 6.04 10.09
C THR A 18 1.76 5.00 9.11
N THR A 19 1.14 4.85 7.95
CA THR A 19 1.49 3.77 7.01
C THR A 19 1.16 4.14 5.56
N VAL A 20 1.72 3.41 4.59
CA VAL A 20 1.33 3.50 3.18
C VAL A 20 0.31 2.40 2.87
N ARG A 21 -0.90 2.79 2.51
CA ARG A 21 -1.94 1.90 2.01
C ARG A 21 -1.72 1.60 0.54
N LEU A 22 -1.76 0.32 0.18
CA LEU A 22 -1.68 -0.13 -1.20
C LEU A 22 -3.04 -0.65 -1.69
N PRO A 23 -3.44 -0.40 -2.96
CA PRO A 23 -4.65 -0.98 -3.54
C PRO A 23 -4.40 -2.42 -3.99
N LEU A 24 -4.02 -3.30 -3.05
CA LEU A 24 -3.59 -4.67 -3.34
C LEU A 24 -4.71 -5.52 -3.95
N THR A 25 -5.97 -5.26 -3.58
CA THR A 25 -7.13 -5.95 -4.17
C THR A 25 -7.24 -5.67 -5.68
N GLU A 26 -7.17 -4.41 -6.09
CA GLU A 26 -7.25 -4.01 -7.49
C GLU A 26 -6.00 -4.47 -8.27
N ALA A 27 -4.82 -4.32 -7.67
CA ALA A 27 -3.55 -4.76 -8.25
C ALA A 27 -3.54 -6.28 -8.47
N GLY A 28 -3.99 -7.07 -7.49
CA GLY A 28 -4.10 -8.52 -7.59
C GLY A 28 -5.12 -8.96 -8.63
N ALA A 29 -6.29 -8.32 -8.68
CA ALA A 29 -7.29 -8.58 -9.71
C ALA A 29 -6.75 -8.30 -11.12
N ARG A 30 -6.00 -7.21 -11.30
CA ARG A 30 -5.33 -6.88 -12.56
C ARG A 30 -4.24 -7.89 -12.93
N ALA A 31 -3.39 -8.26 -11.97
CA ALA A 31 -2.37 -9.28 -12.16
C ALA A 31 -2.99 -10.62 -12.59
N GLY A 32 -4.11 -11.02 -11.97
CA GLY A 32 -4.86 -12.21 -12.36
C GLY A 32 -5.39 -12.14 -13.80
N ARG A 33 -5.91 -10.99 -14.25
CA ARG A 33 -6.33 -10.83 -15.65
C ARG A 33 -5.17 -10.96 -16.63
N ILE A 34 -4.01 -10.38 -16.31
CA ILE A 34 -2.80 -10.50 -17.14
C ILE A 34 -2.34 -11.96 -17.21
N ALA A 35 -2.25 -12.64 -16.06
CA ALA A 35 -1.85 -14.06 -16.01
C ALA A 35 -2.78 -14.98 -16.80
N MET A 36 -4.07 -14.64 -16.86
CA MET A 36 -5.08 -15.38 -17.63
C MET A 36 -5.19 -14.95 -19.10
N GLY A 37 -4.33 -14.06 -19.59
CA GLY A 37 -4.36 -13.54 -20.97
C GLY A 37 -5.58 -12.68 -21.29
N ARG A 38 -6.25 -12.13 -20.27
CA ARG A 38 -7.45 -11.29 -20.39
C ARG A 38 -7.15 -9.79 -20.40
N GLU A 39 -5.91 -9.42 -20.14
CA GLU A 39 -5.40 -8.06 -20.21
C GLU A 39 -3.94 -8.13 -20.69
N GLU A 40 -3.51 -7.21 -21.56
CA GLU A 40 -2.12 -7.21 -21.99
C GLU A 40 -1.18 -6.83 -20.83
N PRO A 41 0.01 -7.47 -20.75
CA PRO A 41 1.01 -7.10 -19.77
C PRO A 41 1.51 -5.67 -20.03
N PRO A 42 1.88 -4.92 -18.99
CA PRO A 42 2.47 -3.60 -19.16
C PRO A 42 3.80 -3.70 -19.93
N PRO A 43 4.18 -2.65 -20.70
CA PRO A 43 5.49 -2.60 -21.33
C PRO A 43 6.62 -2.82 -20.31
N GLY A 44 7.57 -3.69 -20.65
CA GLY A 44 8.66 -4.06 -19.75
C GLY A 44 8.24 -4.96 -18.58
N GLY A 45 7.00 -5.44 -18.53
CA GLY A 45 6.51 -6.38 -17.51
C GLY A 45 6.31 -5.77 -16.12
N ILE A 46 6.43 -4.45 -15.97
CA ILE A 46 6.33 -3.74 -14.69
C ILE A 46 5.16 -2.76 -14.76
N ALA A 47 4.27 -2.81 -13.77
CA ALA A 47 3.22 -1.82 -13.58
C ALA A 47 3.44 -1.06 -12.27
N THR A 48 3.37 0.27 -12.34
CA THR A 48 3.38 1.12 -11.14
C THR A 48 1.97 1.22 -10.56
N VAL A 49 1.86 1.01 -9.24
CA VAL A 49 0.62 1.15 -8.49
C VAL A 49 0.78 2.29 -7.50
N ARG A 50 -0.21 3.18 -7.44
CA ARG A 50 -0.17 4.34 -6.54
C ARG A 50 -0.56 3.92 -5.13
N GLY A 51 0.35 4.10 -4.18
CA GLY A 51 0.05 4.02 -2.74
C GLY A 51 -0.48 5.35 -2.19
N GLU A 52 -1.10 5.28 -1.02
CA GLU A 52 -1.62 6.43 -0.29
C GLU A 52 -1.03 6.49 1.13
N LEU A 53 -0.53 7.66 1.55
CA LEU A 53 -0.01 7.84 2.90
C LEU A 53 -1.16 8.09 3.88
N MET A 54 -1.32 7.18 4.83
CA MET A 54 -2.28 7.27 5.93
C MET A 54 -1.58 7.83 7.16
N VAL A 55 -1.70 9.13 7.39
CA VAL A 55 -1.06 9.82 8.53
C VAL A 55 -1.84 9.55 9.83
N ARG A 56 -1.12 9.09 10.86
CA ARG A 56 -1.63 8.82 12.22
C ARG A 56 -0.62 9.30 13.28
N GLY A 57 -0.76 8.82 14.52
CA GLY A 57 -0.04 9.32 15.69
C GLY A 57 1.43 8.87 15.82
N SER A 58 1.88 7.87 15.05
CA SER A 58 3.22 7.31 15.20
C SER A 58 4.34 8.13 14.54
N THR A 59 4.01 9.17 13.75
CA THR A 59 4.97 10.07 13.11
C THR A 59 4.88 11.48 13.67
N GLY A 60 6.02 12.16 13.79
CA GLY A 60 6.10 13.54 14.25
C GLY A 60 7.50 14.11 14.06
N ALA A 61 7.67 15.39 14.38
CA ALA A 61 8.98 16.02 14.38
C ALA A 61 9.95 15.33 15.37
N PRO A 62 11.25 15.28 15.09
CA PRO A 62 12.25 14.80 16.05
C PRO A 62 12.16 15.59 17.35
N ARG A 63 12.36 14.91 18.49
CA ARG A 63 12.62 15.59 19.75
C ARG A 63 14.09 16.02 19.74
N GLY A 64 14.34 17.28 20.08
CA GLY A 64 15.69 17.84 20.18
C GLY A 64 16.53 17.18 21.25
#